data_AF-A0A072PFA8-F1
#
_entry.id   AF-A0A072PFA8-F1
#
_cell.length_a   1.000
_cell.length_b   1.000
_cell.length_c   1.000
_cell.angle_alpha   90.00
_cell.angle_beta   90.00
_cell.angle_gamma   90.00
#
_symmetry.space_group_name_H-M   'P 1'
#
loop_
_entity.id
_entity.type
_entity.pdbx_description
1 polymer ?
#
loop_
_entity_poly.entity_id
_entity_poly.type
_entity_poly.pdbx_seq_one_letter_code
_entity_poly.pdbx_strand_id
1 'polypeptide(L)'
;MTQPKTPHQPPCPAFDYTKYLVDEYDIPYESHVAKQPEAEFRYKYVASGAFVIESHPTTPKAPKSGCSPDNSGPGMMPKSPTSENKLLLIQRSVHDSMPGKWEIPGGGCDPEDPSMLYSVARELWEEAGLKATRIGPLVGGTDHIFLTRTGNLVCKFSFLVDVEKTRGDDGGENSVSVKLDPNEHQAFVWATEQEVRAGWVGDVELQFTNRQTLEGALEAFRTKREMEERGSTVV
;
A
#
# COMPACT_ATOMS: atom_id res chain seq x y z
N MET A 1 7.35 19.71 -4.32
CA MET A 1 7.26 20.31 -5.67
C MET A 1 6.31 19.42 -6.41
N THR A 2 5.04 19.80 -6.43
CA THR A 2 3.98 19.11 -7.13
C THR A 2 4.30 19.09 -8.62
N GLN A 3 4.31 17.90 -9.22
CA GLN A 3 4.35 17.78 -10.68
C GLN A 3 3.08 18.45 -11.24
N PRO A 4 3.15 19.14 -12.39
CA PRO A 4 1.97 19.73 -12.99
C PRO A 4 0.94 18.65 -13.35
N LYS A 5 -0.27 18.77 -12.79
CA LYS A 5 -1.40 17.84 -13.01
C LYS A 5 -1.72 17.67 -14.50
N THR A 6 -1.76 16.43 -14.98
CA THR A 6 -2.10 16.13 -16.38
C THR A 6 -3.60 16.27 -16.67
N PRO A 7 -3.99 16.68 -17.90
CA PRO A 7 -5.38 16.97 -18.26
C PRO A 7 -6.32 15.74 -18.37
N HIS A 8 -5.82 14.52 -18.15
CA HIS A 8 -6.58 13.27 -18.36
C HIS A 8 -7.04 12.56 -17.10
N GLN A 9 -6.60 12.97 -15.91
CA GLN A 9 -7.16 12.39 -14.68
C GLN A 9 -8.54 13.01 -14.38
N PRO A 10 -9.55 12.20 -14.01
CA PRO A 10 -10.78 12.74 -13.46
C PRO A 10 -10.46 13.60 -12.23
N PRO A 11 -11.24 14.66 -11.96
CA PRO A 11 -11.01 15.51 -10.79
C PRO A 11 -10.97 14.64 -9.53
N CYS A 12 -10.03 14.96 -8.62
CA CYS A 12 -9.90 14.28 -7.33
C CYS A 12 -11.27 14.19 -6.65
N PRO A 13 -11.75 12.98 -6.31
CA PRO A 13 -13.05 12.82 -5.69
C PRO A 13 -13.03 13.40 -4.27
N ALA A 14 -14.22 13.64 -3.72
CA ALA A 14 -14.34 13.76 -2.27
C ALA A 14 -13.98 12.41 -1.64
N PHE A 15 -13.07 12.44 -0.68
CA PHE A 15 -12.72 11.27 0.11
C PHE A 15 -13.63 11.17 1.34
N ASP A 16 -14.23 10.01 1.52
CA ASP A 16 -15.08 9.67 2.66
C ASP A 16 -14.55 8.38 3.29
N TYR A 17 -13.35 8.48 3.87
CA TYR A 17 -12.71 7.38 4.58
C TYR A 17 -12.99 7.47 6.07
N THR A 18 -13.07 6.32 6.71
CA THR A 18 -13.01 6.23 8.18
C THR A 18 -11.57 6.23 8.67
N LYS A 19 -11.36 6.62 9.93
CA LYS A 19 -10.04 6.67 10.57
C LYS A 19 -9.99 5.65 11.70
N TYR A 20 -8.85 4.99 11.89
CA TYR A 20 -8.66 4.07 13.02
C TYR A 20 -7.27 4.19 13.62
N LEU A 21 -7.20 4.65 14.87
CA LEU A 21 -5.96 4.85 15.64
C LEU A 21 -4.97 5.82 14.99
N VAL A 22 -5.47 6.83 14.26
CA VAL A 22 -4.65 7.78 13.49
C VAL A 22 -5.10 9.24 13.58
N ASP A 23 -5.92 9.59 14.58
CA ASP A 23 -6.42 10.97 14.72
C ASP A 23 -5.32 12.02 14.87
N GLU A 24 -4.13 11.64 15.37
CA GLU A 24 -2.99 12.54 15.47
C GLU A 24 -2.43 13.01 14.12
N TYR A 25 -2.71 12.28 13.05
CA TYR A 25 -2.30 12.59 11.67
C TYR A 25 -3.40 13.29 10.87
N ASP A 26 -4.59 13.47 11.44
CA ASP A 26 -5.70 14.17 10.79
C ASP A 26 -5.58 15.70 10.97
N ILE A 27 -4.41 16.21 10.66
CA ILE A 27 -4.03 17.63 10.72
C ILE A 27 -3.15 17.98 9.51
N PRO A 28 -3.09 19.26 9.09
CA PRO A 28 -2.15 19.70 8.05
C PRO A 28 -0.71 19.34 8.43
N TYR A 29 0.12 19.00 7.44
CA TYR A 29 1.47 18.50 7.72
C TYR A 29 2.35 19.56 8.41
N GLU A 30 2.14 20.85 8.16
CA GLU A 30 2.84 21.94 8.85
C GLU A 30 2.52 21.93 10.35
N SER A 31 1.27 21.64 10.70
CA SER A 31 0.83 21.50 12.10
C SER A 31 1.49 20.30 12.77
N HIS A 32 1.75 19.23 12.04
CA HIS A 32 2.54 18.09 12.53
C HIS A 32 4.01 18.48 12.72
N VAL A 33 4.62 19.11 11.71
CA VAL A 33 6.03 19.56 11.74
C VAL A 33 6.30 20.53 12.90
N ALA A 34 5.35 21.43 13.18
CA ALA A 34 5.44 22.39 14.28
C ALA A 34 5.54 21.73 15.66
N LYS A 35 4.94 20.54 15.84
CA LYS A 35 4.96 19.78 17.10
C LYS A 35 6.28 19.04 17.37
N GLN A 36 7.18 18.94 16.39
CA GLN A 36 8.46 18.27 16.62
C GLN A 36 9.24 18.95 17.76
N PRO A 37 9.91 18.17 18.64
CA PRO A 37 10.77 18.74 19.66
C PRO A 37 11.91 19.54 19.03
N GLU A 38 12.52 20.44 19.80
CA GLU A 38 13.77 21.05 19.38
C GLU A 38 14.85 19.97 19.24
N ALA A 39 15.38 19.84 18.03
CA ALA A 39 16.41 18.88 17.66
C ALA A 39 17.30 19.50 16.58
N GLU A 40 18.55 19.03 16.51
CA GLU A 40 19.54 19.49 15.53
C GLU A 40 19.11 19.19 14.09
N PHE A 41 18.32 18.14 13.88
CA PHE A 41 17.80 17.72 12.59
C PHE A 41 16.26 17.64 12.61
N ARG A 42 15.61 18.68 12.10
CA ARG A 42 14.14 18.72 11.92
C ARG A 42 13.79 18.63 10.45
N TYR A 43 12.92 17.68 10.10
CA TYR A 43 12.35 17.63 8.77
C TYR A 43 11.32 18.75 8.62
N LYS A 44 11.30 19.40 7.46
CA LYS A 44 10.36 20.49 7.14
C LYS A 44 9.21 20.03 6.24
N TYR A 45 9.36 18.85 5.66
CA TYR A 45 8.45 18.29 4.68
C TYR A 45 8.03 16.90 5.13
N VAL A 46 6.83 16.51 4.72
CA VAL A 46 6.24 15.23 5.04
C VAL A 46 5.85 14.54 3.75
N ALA A 47 6.06 13.23 3.70
CA ALA A 47 5.51 12.36 2.68
C ALA A 47 4.54 11.36 3.31
N SER A 48 3.54 10.94 2.54
CA SER A 48 2.56 9.93 2.92
C SER A 48 2.75 8.64 2.11
N GLY A 49 2.22 7.53 2.60
CA GLY A 49 2.22 6.25 1.88
C GLY A 49 1.05 5.35 2.27
N ALA A 50 0.59 4.53 1.33
CA ALA A 50 -0.54 3.61 1.52
C ALA A 50 -0.12 2.15 1.31
N PHE A 51 -0.07 1.37 2.39
CA PHE A 51 0.01 -0.09 2.31
C PHE A 51 -1.40 -0.65 2.11
N VAL A 52 -1.72 -1.04 0.87
CA VAL A 52 -3.01 -1.68 0.53
C VAL A 52 -2.82 -3.19 0.48
N ILE A 53 -3.43 -3.90 1.43
CA ILE A 53 -3.37 -5.38 1.51
C ILE A 53 -4.76 -5.97 1.31
N GLU A 54 -4.90 -6.78 0.27
CA GLU A 54 -6.14 -7.46 -0.09
C GLU A 54 -6.01 -8.97 0.01
N SER A 55 -7.12 -9.63 0.36
CA SER A 55 -7.20 -11.09 0.40
C SER A 55 -7.59 -11.61 -0.97
N HIS A 56 -6.68 -12.35 -1.62
CA HIS A 56 -6.91 -12.94 -2.94
C HIS A 56 -7.17 -14.44 -2.81
N PRO A 57 -8.10 -15.02 -3.59
CA PRO A 57 -8.25 -16.47 -3.68
C PRO A 57 -6.92 -17.11 -4.09
N THR A 58 -6.49 -18.14 -3.36
CA THR A 58 -5.33 -18.93 -3.75
C THR A 58 -5.75 -19.96 -4.78
N THR A 59 -4.97 -20.08 -5.85
CA THR A 59 -5.02 -21.27 -6.69
C THR A 59 -4.32 -22.40 -5.94
N PRO A 60 -4.92 -23.59 -5.82
CA PRO A 60 -4.25 -24.73 -5.22
C PRO A 60 -2.94 -24.99 -5.97
N LYS A 61 -1.79 -24.88 -5.28
CA LYS A 61 -0.52 -25.35 -5.85
C LYS A 61 -0.68 -26.84 -6.15
N ALA A 62 -0.49 -27.23 -7.41
CA ALA A 62 -0.52 -28.63 -7.81
C ALA A 62 0.43 -29.42 -6.87
N PRO A 63 0.02 -30.59 -6.35
CA PRO A 63 0.89 -31.39 -5.52
C PRO A 63 2.16 -31.72 -6.31
N LYS A 64 3.33 -31.58 -5.66
CA LYS A 64 4.60 -32.01 -6.23
C LYS A 64 4.45 -33.48 -6.65
N SER A 65 4.65 -33.77 -7.94
CA SER A 65 4.53 -35.12 -8.49
C SER A 65 5.53 -36.04 -7.78
N GLY A 66 5.03 -36.86 -6.87
CA GLY A 66 5.88 -37.72 -6.05
C GLY A 66 5.12 -38.51 -5.00
N CYS A 67 4.05 -39.22 -5.39
CA CYS A 67 3.66 -40.52 -4.84
C CYS A 67 2.43 -41.05 -5.58
N SER A 68 2.48 -42.32 -5.97
CA SER A 68 1.38 -43.06 -6.62
C SER A 68 0.12 -43.07 -5.76
N PRO A 69 -1.09 -43.05 -6.36
CA PRO A 69 -2.32 -43.16 -5.59
C PRO A 69 -2.60 -44.63 -5.29
N ASP A 70 -2.46 -45.02 -4.02
CA ASP A 70 -3.16 -46.19 -3.50
C ASP A 70 -4.56 -45.72 -3.04
N ASN A 71 -5.60 -46.32 -3.61
CA ASN A 71 -6.96 -45.80 -3.61
C ASN A 71 -7.80 -46.54 -2.55
N SER A 72 -8.01 -45.94 -1.37
CA SER A 72 -9.18 -46.22 -0.50
C SER A 72 -9.20 -45.34 0.76
N GLY A 73 -10.03 -44.28 0.77
CA GLY A 73 -10.33 -43.48 1.96
C GLY A 73 -11.52 -42.55 1.73
N PRO A 74 -12.44 -42.38 2.70
CA PRO A 74 -13.75 -41.78 2.47
C PRO A 74 -13.70 -40.25 2.37
N GLY A 75 -14.44 -39.72 1.39
CA GLY A 75 -15.05 -38.39 1.35
C GLY A 75 -14.28 -37.24 2.01
N MET A 76 -13.26 -36.71 1.35
CA MET A 76 -12.75 -35.39 1.67
C MET A 76 -13.82 -34.35 1.31
N MET A 77 -14.42 -33.73 2.33
CA MET A 77 -15.16 -32.49 2.17
C MET A 77 -14.30 -31.48 1.38
N PRO A 78 -14.88 -30.70 0.44
CA PRO A 78 -14.11 -29.67 -0.25
C PRO A 78 -13.53 -28.71 0.78
N LYS A 79 -12.20 -28.60 0.84
CA LYS A 79 -11.53 -27.57 1.64
C LYS A 79 -12.09 -26.22 1.21
N SER A 80 -12.49 -25.40 2.17
CA SER A 80 -12.85 -24.01 1.96
C SER A 80 -11.81 -23.36 1.04
N PRO A 81 -12.20 -22.53 0.06
CA PRO A 81 -11.23 -21.82 -0.76
C PRO A 81 -10.29 -21.03 0.16
N THR A 82 -9.00 -21.34 0.09
CA THR A 82 -7.99 -20.63 0.86
C THR A 82 -7.74 -19.28 0.19
N SER A 83 -7.67 -18.20 0.95
CA SER A 83 -7.24 -16.89 0.47
C SER A 83 -5.88 -16.52 1.07
N GLU A 84 -5.16 -15.62 0.41
CA GLU A 84 -3.86 -15.13 0.84
C GLU A 84 -3.81 -13.62 0.70
N ASN A 85 -3.26 -12.96 1.72
CA ASN A 85 -3.09 -11.53 1.74
C ASN A 85 -1.95 -11.11 0.80
N LYS A 86 -2.23 -10.14 -0.08
CA LYS A 86 -1.28 -9.58 -1.05
C LYS A 86 -1.23 -8.06 -0.93
N LEU A 87 -0.03 -7.52 -0.99
CA LEU A 87 0.27 -6.09 -0.98
C LEU A 87 0.31 -5.56 -2.42
N LEU A 88 -0.33 -4.42 -2.66
CA LEU A 88 -0.15 -3.65 -3.88
C LEU A 88 1.23 -2.96 -3.88
N LEU A 89 2.01 -3.21 -4.92
CA LEU A 89 3.21 -2.46 -5.25
C LEU A 89 3.08 -1.87 -6.65
N ILE A 90 3.56 -0.64 -6.82
CA ILE A 90 3.59 0.07 -8.09
C ILE A 90 5.04 0.32 -8.52
N GLN A 91 5.29 0.28 -9.82
CA GLN A 91 6.62 0.45 -10.40
C GLN A 91 6.74 1.85 -10.99
N ARG A 92 7.77 2.57 -10.56
CA ARG A 92 8.11 3.93 -11.04
C ARG A 92 8.37 3.93 -12.54
N SER A 93 7.84 4.93 -13.23
CA SER A 93 8.02 5.10 -14.67
C SER A 93 9.49 5.28 -15.04
N VAL A 94 9.85 4.95 -16.28
CA VAL A 94 11.20 5.18 -16.82
C VAL A 94 11.62 6.65 -16.86
N HIS A 95 10.66 7.57 -16.80
CA HIS A 95 10.90 9.02 -16.87
C HIS A 95 11.00 9.69 -15.50
N ASP A 96 10.73 8.95 -14.43
CA ASP A 96 10.83 9.45 -13.07
C ASP A 96 12.24 9.19 -12.47
N SER A 97 12.51 9.77 -11.31
CA SER A 97 13.67 9.43 -10.51
C SER A 97 13.63 7.97 -10.07
N MET A 98 14.79 7.31 -9.98
CA MET A 98 14.88 5.88 -9.59
C MET A 98 13.97 4.98 -10.46
N PRO A 99 14.10 5.04 -11.81
CA PRO A 99 13.18 4.39 -12.74
C PRO A 99 13.17 2.87 -12.56
N GLY A 100 12.00 2.25 -12.75
CA GLY A 100 11.82 0.80 -12.68
C GLY A 100 11.84 0.21 -11.27
N LYS A 101 12.04 1.03 -10.23
CA LYS A 101 11.97 0.58 -8.83
C LYS A 101 10.53 0.48 -8.33
N TRP A 102 10.34 -0.40 -7.36
CA TRP A 102 9.04 -0.71 -6.76
C TRP A 102 8.82 0.04 -5.45
N GLU A 103 7.60 0.48 -5.23
CA GLU A 103 7.16 1.16 -4.01
C GLU A 103 5.68 0.97 -3.75
N ILE A 104 5.22 1.51 -2.62
CA ILE A 104 3.79 1.69 -2.35
C ILE A 104 3.31 3.02 -2.92
N PRO A 105 2.02 3.19 -3.21
CA PRO A 105 1.46 4.50 -3.53
C PRO A 105 1.76 5.52 -2.43
N GLY A 106 2.15 6.73 -2.81
CA GLY A 106 2.38 7.83 -1.88
C GLY A 106 3.47 8.82 -2.28
N GLY A 107 3.14 10.09 -2.21
CA GLY A 107 4.03 11.23 -2.45
C GLY A 107 4.11 12.21 -1.28
N GLY A 108 4.41 13.47 -1.60
CA GLY A 108 4.56 14.54 -0.62
C GLY A 108 3.22 15.10 -0.17
N CYS A 109 3.10 15.48 1.11
CA CYS A 109 1.96 16.27 1.57
C CYS A 109 2.07 17.70 1.04
N ASP A 110 0.97 18.22 0.50
CA ASP A 110 0.88 19.59 0.01
C ASP A 110 0.31 20.54 1.08
N PRO A 111 0.67 21.84 1.07
CA PRO A 111 0.10 22.84 1.99
C PRO A 111 -1.42 22.99 1.89
N GLU A 112 -1.97 22.67 0.72
CA GLU A 112 -3.40 22.70 0.45
C GLU A 112 -4.13 21.43 0.94
N ASP A 113 -3.39 20.37 1.30
CA ASP A 113 -3.98 19.16 1.86
C ASP A 113 -4.54 19.47 3.27
N PRO A 114 -5.84 19.26 3.53
CA PRO A 114 -6.44 19.55 4.83
C PRO A 114 -5.87 18.67 5.95
N SER A 115 -5.33 17.50 5.62
CA SER A 115 -4.58 16.67 6.56
C SER A 115 -3.57 15.74 5.90
N MET A 116 -2.62 15.20 6.68
CA MET A 116 -1.73 14.14 6.21
C MET A 116 -2.50 12.90 5.74
N LEU A 117 -3.62 12.57 6.39
CA LEU A 117 -4.50 11.48 5.97
C LEU A 117 -5.18 11.77 4.62
N TYR A 118 -5.53 13.02 4.36
CA TYR A 118 -6.03 13.42 3.06
C TYR A 118 -4.97 13.20 1.97
N SER A 119 -3.71 13.56 2.24
CA SER A 119 -2.58 13.29 1.33
C SER A 119 -2.45 11.81 1.00
N VAL A 120 -2.61 10.91 1.98
CA VAL A 120 -2.63 9.44 1.73
C VAL A 120 -3.71 9.06 0.70
N ALA A 121 -4.93 9.56 0.89
CA ALA A 121 -6.05 9.25 0.00
C ALA A 121 -5.90 9.88 -1.39
N ARG A 122 -5.38 11.12 -1.46
CA ARG A 122 -5.08 11.83 -2.71
C ARG A 122 -4.06 11.08 -3.54
N GLU A 123 -2.89 10.78 -2.97
CA GLU A 123 -1.81 10.08 -3.67
C GLU A 123 -2.24 8.68 -4.12
N LEU A 124 -2.98 7.95 -3.28
CA LEU A 124 -3.51 6.64 -3.65
C LEU A 124 -4.48 6.69 -4.84
N TRP A 125 -5.28 7.76 -4.92
CA TRP A 125 -6.16 8.00 -6.06
C TRP A 125 -5.38 8.42 -7.31
N GLU A 126 -4.46 9.38 -7.17
CA GLU A 126 -3.66 9.92 -8.28
C GLU A 126 -2.76 8.83 -8.89
N GLU A 127 -2.09 8.01 -8.09
CA GLU A 127 -1.10 7.04 -8.61
C GLU A 127 -1.69 5.67 -8.96
N ALA A 128 -2.81 5.26 -8.33
CA ALA A 128 -3.37 3.91 -8.48
C ALA A 128 -4.88 3.88 -8.78
N GLY A 129 -5.56 5.02 -8.85
CA GLY A 129 -7.00 5.11 -9.12
C GLY A 129 -7.85 4.48 -8.02
N LEU A 130 -7.29 4.25 -6.83
CA LEU A 130 -7.95 3.57 -5.73
C LEU A 130 -8.52 4.59 -4.75
N LYS A 131 -9.78 4.38 -4.33
CA LYS A 131 -10.42 5.21 -3.33
C LYS A 131 -10.27 4.58 -1.95
N ALA A 132 -9.65 5.30 -1.01
CA ALA A 132 -9.58 4.87 0.39
C ALA A 132 -10.99 4.81 1.02
N THR A 133 -11.28 3.73 1.75
CA THR A 133 -12.50 3.58 2.57
C THR A 133 -12.18 3.63 4.06
N ARG A 134 -10.95 3.24 4.44
CA ARG A 134 -10.45 3.36 5.80
C ARG A 134 -8.95 3.55 5.82
N ILE A 135 -8.49 4.52 6.60
CA ILE A 135 -7.07 4.69 6.91
C ILE A 135 -6.84 4.15 8.32
N GLY A 136 -6.10 3.04 8.38
CA GLY A 136 -5.73 2.32 9.58
C GLY A 136 -4.39 2.77 10.17
N PRO A 137 -3.80 1.98 11.07
CA PRO A 137 -2.66 2.39 11.86
C PRO A 137 -1.43 2.73 11.01
N LEU A 138 -0.56 3.57 11.58
CA LEU A 138 0.78 3.84 11.08
C LEU A 138 1.60 2.53 11.04
N VAL A 139 2.35 2.35 9.96
CA VAL A 139 3.26 1.22 9.72
C VAL A 139 4.70 1.71 9.73
N GLY A 140 5.57 1.04 10.48
CA GLY A 140 7.01 1.31 10.48
C GLY A 140 7.47 2.51 11.32
N GLY A 141 6.57 3.17 12.05
CA GLY A 141 6.92 4.27 12.97
C GLY A 141 7.35 5.57 12.25
N THR A 142 7.98 6.48 12.99
CA THR A 142 8.32 7.85 12.52
C THR A 142 9.78 8.02 12.07
N ASP A 143 10.48 6.91 11.81
CA ASP A 143 11.93 6.92 11.57
C ASP A 143 12.31 6.96 10.08
N HIS A 144 11.34 7.08 9.18
CA HIS A 144 11.62 7.13 7.74
C HIS A 144 11.97 8.55 7.28
N ILE A 145 13.14 9.02 7.70
CA ILE A 145 13.68 10.33 7.32
C ILE A 145 14.70 10.18 6.19
N PHE A 146 14.56 10.96 5.12
CA PHE A 146 15.49 10.96 3.99
C PHE A 146 15.69 12.37 3.41
N LEU A 147 16.76 12.52 2.64
CA LEU A 147 17.04 13.73 1.88
C LEU A 147 16.54 13.58 0.45
N THR A 148 15.80 14.56 -0.06
CA THR A 148 15.49 14.64 -1.49
C THR A 148 16.74 15.01 -2.29
N ARG A 149 16.67 14.87 -3.61
CA ARG A 149 17.72 15.35 -4.54
C ARG A 149 18.04 16.84 -4.40
N THR A 150 17.08 17.64 -3.93
CA THR A 150 17.23 19.08 -3.69
C THR A 150 17.75 19.41 -2.29
N GLY A 151 18.08 18.39 -1.47
CA GLY A 151 18.59 18.56 -0.11
C GLY A 151 17.53 18.80 0.95
N ASN A 152 16.24 18.59 0.63
CA ASN A 152 15.16 18.76 1.60
C ASN A 152 15.07 17.53 2.50
N LEU A 153 15.03 17.74 3.81
CA LEU A 153 14.82 16.67 4.80
C LEU A 153 13.31 16.39 4.92
N VAL A 154 12.91 15.18 4.57
CA VAL A 154 11.52 14.69 4.53
C VAL A 154 11.36 13.55 5.52
N CYS A 155 10.25 13.51 6.25
CA CYS A 155 9.81 12.33 7.00
C CYS A 155 8.61 11.69 6.31
N LYS A 156 8.66 10.38 6.04
CA LYS A 156 7.55 9.63 5.44
C LYS A 156 6.76 8.86 6.50
N PHE A 157 5.45 9.03 6.48
CA PHE A 157 4.49 8.28 7.29
C PHE A 157 3.69 7.39 6.36
N SER A 158 3.58 6.11 6.67
CA SER A 158 2.87 5.14 5.81
C SER A 158 1.82 4.41 6.63
N PHE A 159 0.64 4.21 6.06
CA PHE A 159 -0.52 3.70 6.78
C PHE A 159 -1.04 2.44 6.11
N LEU A 160 -1.65 1.55 6.88
CA LEU A 160 -2.46 0.48 6.31
C LEU A 160 -3.77 1.08 5.80
N VAL A 161 -4.14 0.82 4.55
CA VAL A 161 -5.31 1.43 3.91
C VAL A 161 -6.22 0.35 3.33
N ASP A 162 -7.50 0.38 3.72
CA ASP A 162 -8.54 -0.39 3.06
C ASP A 162 -9.15 0.46 1.93
N VAL A 163 -9.50 -0.17 0.81
CA VAL A 163 -9.94 0.52 -0.41
C VAL A 163 -11.33 0.07 -0.87
N GLU A 164 -11.97 0.89 -1.70
CA GLU A 164 -13.24 0.56 -2.31
C GLU A 164 -13.07 -0.62 -3.28
N LYS A 165 -13.99 -1.59 -3.19
CA LYS A 165 -14.04 -2.73 -4.09
C LYS A 165 -15.14 -2.51 -5.12
N THR A 166 -14.79 -2.66 -6.39
CA THR A 166 -15.75 -2.61 -7.48
C THR A 166 -16.39 -3.97 -7.69
N ARG A 167 -17.70 -3.98 -7.92
CA ARG A 167 -18.42 -5.18 -8.33
C ARG A 167 -18.03 -5.51 -9.77
N GLY A 168 -17.75 -6.77 -10.08
CA GLY A 168 -17.54 -7.19 -11.47
C GLY A 168 -18.79 -6.92 -12.31
N ASP A 169 -18.60 -6.47 -13.55
CA ASP A 169 -19.68 -6.19 -14.51
C ASP A 169 -20.54 -7.42 -14.82
N ASP A 170 -20.00 -8.63 -14.56
CA ASP A 170 -20.64 -9.94 -14.71
C ASP A 170 -21.31 -10.46 -13.42
N GLY A 171 -21.33 -9.65 -12.34
CA GLY A 171 -21.78 -10.09 -11.03
C GLY A 171 -20.76 -10.93 -10.27
N GLY A 172 -19.50 -10.98 -10.74
CA GLY A 172 -18.37 -11.63 -10.09
C GLY A 172 -17.99 -11.00 -8.74
N GLU A 173 -17.05 -11.65 -8.05
CA GLU A 173 -16.57 -11.22 -6.73
C GLU A 173 -16.04 -9.76 -6.75
N ASN A 174 -16.30 -9.04 -5.67
CA ASN A 174 -15.80 -7.69 -5.46
C ASN A 174 -14.25 -7.69 -5.54
N SER A 175 -13.70 -6.95 -6.49
CA SER A 175 -12.26 -6.85 -6.72
C SER A 175 -11.78 -5.39 -6.73
N VAL A 176 -10.49 -5.19 -6.50
CA VAL A 176 -9.85 -3.87 -6.51
C VAL A 176 -9.30 -3.59 -7.91
N SER A 177 -9.79 -2.53 -8.55
CA SER A 177 -9.42 -2.13 -9.91
C SER A 177 -8.32 -1.07 -9.90
N VAL A 178 -7.06 -1.49 -10.04
CA VAL A 178 -5.90 -0.58 -10.08
C VAL A 178 -5.81 0.11 -11.45
N LYS A 179 -5.67 1.44 -11.46
CA LYS A 179 -5.45 2.26 -12.65
C LYS A 179 -4.28 3.22 -12.40
N LEU A 180 -3.13 2.92 -13.00
CA LEU A 180 -1.93 3.72 -12.80
C LEU A 180 -1.96 5.03 -13.59
N ASP A 181 -1.33 6.08 -13.05
CA ASP A 181 -0.92 7.22 -13.85
C ASP A 181 0.31 6.84 -14.69
N PRO A 182 0.21 6.78 -16.03
CA PRO A 182 1.32 6.37 -16.88
C PRO A 182 2.54 7.33 -16.87
N ASN A 183 2.38 8.56 -16.38
CA ASN A 183 3.49 9.50 -16.26
C ASN A 183 4.38 9.19 -15.05
N GLU A 184 3.78 8.63 -13.99
CA GLU A 184 4.44 8.37 -12.72
C GLU A 184 4.76 6.89 -12.52
N HIS A 185 3.89 5.99 -12.98
CA HIS A 185 4.01 4.54 -12.79
C HIS A 185 3.64 3.74 -14.03
N GLN A 186 4.34 2.62 -14.24
CA GLN A 186 4.26 1.84 -15.48
C GLN A 186 3.76 0.40 -15.31
N ALA A 187 3.79 -0.13 -14.09
CA ALA A 187 3.36 -1.48 -13.78
C ALA A 187 2.93 -1.59 -12.31
N PHE A 188 2.14 -2.61 -11.98
CA PHE A 188 1.79 -2.95 -10.61
C PHE A 188 1.81 -4.46 -10.41
N VAL A 189 1.99 -4.89 -9.16
CA VAL A 189 1.85 -6.29 -8.75
C VAL A 189 1.08 -6.39 -7.44
N TRP A 190 0.42 -7.53 -7.26
CA TRP A 190 -0.08 -7.98 -5.96
C TRP A 190 0.88 -9.04 -5.43
N ALA A 191 1.68 -8.67 -4.44
CA ALA A 191 2.76 -9.50 -3.90
C ALA A 191 2.40 -10.07 -2.52
N THR A 192 2.57 -11.36 -2.31
CA THR A 192 2.46 -12.01 -0.99
C THR A 192 3.62 -11.59 -0.08
N GLU A 193 3.50 -11.80 1.23
CA GLU A 193 4.62 -11.55 2.15
C GLU A 193 5.86 -12.40 1.79
N GLN A 194 5.65 -13.63 1.32
CA GLN A 194 6.75 -14.51 0.91
C GLN A 194 7.45 -14.00 -0.34
N GLU A 195 6.70 -13.51 -1.33
CA GLU A 195 7.25 -12.89 -2.56
C GLU A 195 8.01 -11.60 -2.25
N VAL A 196 7.47 -10.75 -1.37
CA VAL A 196 8.16 -9.54 -0.88
C VAL A 196 9.49 -9.91 -0.19
N ARG A 197 9.48 -10.94 0.66
CA ARG A 197 10.69 -11.42 1.36
C ARG A 197 11.71 -12.03 0.40
N ALA A 198 11.25 -12.76 -0.62
CA ALA A 198 12.10 -13.35 -1.64
C ALA A 198 12.67 -12.30 -2.61
N GLY A 199 11.95 -11.18 -2.79
CA GLY A 199 12.27 -10.15 -3.76
C GLY A 199 11.77 -10.46 -5.18
N TRP A 200 10.80 -11.36 -5.33
CA TRP A 200 10.30 -11.81 -6.64
C TRP A 200 8.80 -12.10 -6.62
N VAL A 201 8.08 -11.70 -7.68
CA VAL A 201 6.69 -12.10 -7.97
C VAL A 201 6.69 -12.78 -9.34
N GLY A 202 6.60 -14.11 -9.37
CA GLY A 202 6.87 -14.86 -10.61
C GLY A 202 8.26 -14.53 -11.13
N ASP A 203 8.34 -14.03 -12.37
CA ASP A 203 9.60 -13.62 -13.02
C ASP A 203 9.96 -12.13 -12.81
N VAL A 204 9.18 -11.40 -12.01
CA VAL A 204 9.40 -9.97 -11.73
C VAL A 204 10.27 -9.80 -10.50
N GLU A 205 11.45 -9.19 -10.64
CA GLU A 205 12.31 -8.79 -9.52
C GLU A 205 11.79 -7.52 -8.84
N LEU A 206 11.62 -7.57 -7.52
CA LEU A 206 11.17 -6.47 -6.68
C LEU A 206 12.36 -5.64 -6.15
N GLN A 207 12.93 -4.81 -7.03
CA GLN A 207 13.93 -3.82 -6.62
C GLN A 207 13.26 -2.59 -5.98
N PHE A 208 13.20 -2.57 -4.65
CA PHE A 208 12.58 -1.46 -3.91
C PHE A 208 13.36 -0.13 -4.03
N THR A 209 12.64 0.99 -3.94
CA THR A 209 13.23 2.33 -3.91
C THR A 209 14.24 2.48 -2.78
N ASN A 210 13.89 2.01 -1.58
CA ASN A 210 14.78 1.95 -0.43
C ASN A 210 14.45 0.76 0.49
N ARG A 211 15.34 0.52 1.44
CA ARG A 211 15.22 -0.60 2.40
C ARG A 211 14.04 -0.41 3.35
N GLN A 212 13.74 0.83 3.73
CA GLN A 212 12.64 1.16 4.62
C GLN A 212 11.28 0.79 4.02
N THR A 213 11.12 0.89 2.70
CA THR A 213 9.88 0.49 1.99
C THR A 213 9.69 -1.04 2.06
N LEU A 214 10.76 -1.81 1.89
CA LEU A 214 10.72 -3.27 2.08
C LEU A 214 10.41 -3.65 3.53
N GLU A 215 11.06 -3.03 4.50
CA GLU A 215 10.83 -3.29 5.92
C GLU A 215 9.40 -2.91 6.35
N GLY A 216 8.90 -1.77 5.85
CA GLY A 216 7.52 -1.34 6.04
C GLY A 216 6.51 -2.29 5.41
N ALA A 217 6.79 -2.86 4.23
CA ALA A 217 5.93 -3.86 3.61
C ALA A 217 5.78 -5.12 4.50
N LEU A 218 6.89 -5.62 5.05
CA LEU A 218 6.86 -6.77 5.95
C LEU A 218 6.16 -6.45 7.28
N GLU A 219 6.31 -5.22 7.80
CA GLU A 219 5.57 -4.75 8.96
C GLU A 219 4.07 -4.64 8.67
N ALA A 220 3.67 -4.11 7.51
CA ALA A 220 2.26 -4.00 7.12
C ALA A 220 1.54 -5.36 7.12
N PHE A 221 2.20 -6.42 6.66
CA PHE A 221 1.67 -7.78 6.75
C PHE A 221 1.49 -8.26 8.19
N ARG A 222 2.46 -7.97 9.08
CA ARG A 222 2.32 -8.27 10.51
C ARG A 222 1.14 -7.51 11.11
N THR A 223 1.08 -6.20 10.90
CA THR A 223 0.01 -5.33 11.41
C THR A 223 -1.37 -5.79 10.92
N LYS A 224 -1.50 -6.14 9.63
CA LYS A 224 -2.77 -6.65 9.06
C LYS A 224 -3.23 -7.93 9.75
N ARG A 225 -2.34 -8.92 9.93
CA ARG A 225 -2.67 -10.18 10.63
C ARG A 225 -3.16 -9.92 12.05
N GLU A 226 -2.45 -9.10 12.81
CA GLU A 226 -2.86 -8.80 14.19
C GLU A 226 -4.23 -8.10 14.23
N MET A 227 -4.55 -7.25 13.25
CA MET A 227 -5.86 -6.61 13.15
C MET A 227 -6.97 -7.62 12.82
N GLU A 228 -6.71 -8.56 11.92
CA GLU A 228 -7.63 -9.64 11.58
C GLU A 228 -7.88 -10.57 12.77
N GLU A 229 -6.85 -10.95 13.51
CA GLU A 229 -6.94 -11.76 14.73
C GLU A 229 -7.73 -11.05 15.83
N ARG A 230 -7.46 -9.76 16.06
CA ARG A 230 -8.23 -8.93 17.03
C ARG A 230 -9.68 -8.78 16.62
N GLY A 231 -9.97 -8.60 15.32
CA GLY A 231 -11.34 -8.53 14.80
C GLY A 231 -12.09 -9.87 14.89
N SER A 232 -11.38 -11.00 14.73
CA SER A 232 -11.96 -12.34 14.81
C SER A 232 -12.19 -12.84 16.24
N THR A 233 -11.66 -12.15 17.26
CA THR A 233 -11.84 -12.50 18.69
C THR A 233 -13.09 -11.84 19.30
N VAL A 234 -13.75 -10.93 18.58
CA VAL A 234 -14.92 -10.14 19.06
C VAL A 234 -16.26 -10.73 18.59
N VAL A 235 -16.25 -11.91 17.97
CA VAL A 235 -17.45 -12.65 17.50
C VAL A 235 -17.73 -13.90 18.32
#